data_AF-A0A817LIE1-F1
#
_entry.id   AF-A0A817LIE1-F1
#
_cell.length_a   1.000
_cell.length_b   1.000
_cell.length_c   1.000
_cell.angle_alpha   90.00
_cell.angle_beta   90.00
_cell.angle_gamma   90.00
#
_symmetry.space_group_name_H-M   'P 1'
#
loop_
_entity.id
_entity.type
_entity.pdbx_description
1 polymer ?
#
loop_
_entity_poly.entity_id
_entity_poly.type
_entity_poly.pdbx_seq_one_letter_code
_entity_poly.pdbx_strand_id
1 'polypeptide(L)'
;HIQNLVTNSTPYFFNTLYDPYREGSDFVRGYPFSLRRGVPTAISHGIWLNAPDYDAPTQLLKVDERNTLLADITITVPAGVLYPMCSMNVAFNRKLIGPAFMQGLMGYGMPWGRYDDMFAGWASKVIADHLGLGVKTGAPYIRHNKASNPFNNLKKEYMGLFWQEDVIAFFQNVRFSSSAKTPQACYLELAEMIRENLSYLNEYFSRLATAMEIWIEQWNRAQNGEISFRPSRKKRRNSVDSPYAVLTICRNEPGYLPIWLKYYRRYFAGDDIYILDNDSDDGSTSNLSVNVIRVHSEKYFDHYWLVGTVQNYTRNVLESGYKYV
;
A
#
# COMPACT_ATOMS: atom_id res chain seq x y z
N HIS A 1 0.34 9.15 3.64
CA HIS A 1 0.52 7.86 4.35
C HIS A 1 1.32 7.98 5.63
N ILE A 2 2.59 8.42 5.61
CA ILE A 2 3.43 8.46 6.83
C ILE A 2 2.76 9.27 7.94
N GLN A 3 2.25 10.47 7.64
CA GLN A 3 1.50 11.30 8.59
C GLN A 3 0.36 10.54 9.28
N ASN A 4 -0.42 9.77 8.52
CA ASN A 4 -1.50 8.93 9.07
C ASN A 4 -0.97 7.81 9.97
N LEU A 5 0.16 7.19 9.62
CA LEU A 5 0.76 6.10 10.39
C LEU A 5 1.45 6.56 11.68
N VAL A 6 1.93 7.80 11.74
CA VAL A 6 2.60 8.37 12.94
C VAL A 6 1.63 9.08 13.88
N THR A 7 0.37 9.24 13.48
CA THR A 7 -0.70 9.81 14.31
C THR A 7 -1.67 8.73 14.76
N ASN A 8 -2.33 8.94 15.91
CA ASN A 8 -3.29 7.97 16.44
C ASN A 8 -4.60 7.97 15.65
N SER A 9 -5.41 6.95 15.87
CA SER A 9 -6.75 6.77 15.30
C SER A 9 -7.80 6.76 16.41
N THR A 10 -9.06 7.05 16.05
CA THR A 10 -10.20 7.12 16.97
C THR A 10 -11.31 6.14 16.57
N PRO A 11 -11.09 4.82 16.66
CA PRO A 11 -12.02 3.84 16.08
C PRO A 11 -13.26 3.59 16.96
N TYR A 12 -13.22 3.95 18.24
CA TYR A 12 -14.26 3.63 19.22
C TYR A 12 -15.34 4.70 19.39
N PHE A 13 -15.14 5.88 18.82
CA PHE A 13 -16.14 6.94 18.80
C PHE A 13 -15.92 7.77 17.54
N PHE A 14 -16.97 8.01 16.77
CA PHE A 14 -16.84 8.71 15.50
C PHE A 14 -16.73 10.21 15.73
N ASN A 15 -15.57 10.80 15.43
CA ASN A 15 -15.42 12.25 15.38
C ASN A 15 -16.12 12.75 14.11
N THR A 16 -17.15 13.58 14.24
CA THR A 16 -17.94 14.06 13.10
C THR A 16 -17.25 15.18 12.31
N LEU A 17 -16.12 15.68 12.80
CA LEU A 17 -15.20 16.55 12.08
C LEU A 17 -14.02 15.74 11.50
N TYR A 18 -13.13 16.38 10.74
CA TYR A 18 -11.89 15.80 10.23
C TYR A 18 -11.04 15.13 11.32
N ASP A 19 -10.09 14.29 10.90
CA ASP A 19 -9.13 13.63 11.79
C ASP A 19 -8.54 14.61 12.84
N PRO A 20 -8.78 14.40 14.15
CA PRO A 20 -8.41 15.35 15.20
C PRO A 20 -6.90 15.42 15.45
N TYR A 21 -6.11 14.53 14.86
CA TYR A 21 -4.64 14.57 14.95
C TYR A 21 -3.98 15.33 13.81
N ARG A 22 -4.77 15.92 12.91
CA ARG A 22 -4.27 16.81 11.87
C ARG A 22 -4.20 18.23 12.39
N GLU A 23 -3.22 18.97 11.89
CA GLU A 23 -3.09 20.40 12.17
C GLU A 23 -4.38 21.14 11.76
N GLY A 24 -4.88 22.00 12.65
CA GLY A 24 -6.11 22.76 12.43
C GLY A 24 -7.42 22.00 12.69
N SER A 25 -7.37 20.75 13.17
CA SER A 25 -8.55 19.98 13.59
C SER A 25 -8.50 19.65 15.08
N ASP A 26 -9.66 19.37 15.69
CA ASP A 26 -9.78 18.93 17.08
C ASP A 26 -11.02 18.03 17.26
N PHE A 27 -11.16 17.44 18.44
CA PHE A 27 -12.32 16.67 18.87
C PHE A 27 -13.55 17.57 19.03
N VAL A 28 -14.67 17.14 18.44
CA VAL A 28 -15.95 17.85 18.56
C VAL A 28 -16.55 17.75 19.97
N ARG A 29 -17.49 18.66 20.27
CA ARG A 29 -18.29 18.61 21.49
C ARG A 29 -19.01 17.26 21.60
N GLY A 30 -18.95 16.64 22.78
CA GLY A 30 -19.53 15.33 23.04
C GLY A 30 -18.58 14.16 22.81
N TYR A 31 -17.41 14.37 22.20
CA TYR A 31 -16.39 13.33 22.10
C TYR A 31 -15.78 13.05 23.50
N PRO A 32 -15.85 11.80 24.01
CA PRO A 32 -15.39 11.47 25.36
C PRO A 32 -13.91 11.78 25.60
N PHE A 33 -13.59 12.52 26.67
CA PHE A 33 -12.21 12.87 27.02
C PHE A 33 -11.31 11.65 27.21
N SER A 34 -11.85 10.57 27.79
CA SER A 34 -11.13 9.30 27.99
C SER A 34 -10.68 8.63 26.69
N LEU A 35 -11.32 8.93 25.57
CA LEU A 35 -11.01 8.35 24.25
C LEU A 35 -10.15 9.25 23.36
N ARG A 36 -9.85 10.48 23.79
CA ARG A 36 -9.10 11.46 22.97
C ARG A 36 -7.64 11.10 22.74
N ARG A 37 -7.07 10.20 23.54
CA ARG A 37 -5.73 9.66 23.29
C ARG A 37 -5.67 8.80 22.03
N GLY A 38 -6.79 8.17 21.66
CA GLY A 38 -6.87 7.23 20.54
C GLY A 38 -5.98 6.01 20.69
N VAL A 39 -5.79 5.31 19.57
CA VAL A 39 -4.96 4.10 19.45
C VAL A 39 -3.93 4.23 18.34
N PRO A 40 -2.81 3.48 18.37
CA PRO A 40 -1.84 3.49 17.28
C PRO A 40 -2.46 3.13 15.93
N THR A 41 -2.09 3.84 14.88
CA THR A 41 -2.55 3.55 13.52
C THR A 41 -1.69 2.45 12.88
N ALA A 42 -2.31 1.33 12.54
CA ALA A 42 -1.67 0.20 11.89
C ALA A 42 -1.67 0.31 10.36
N ILE A 43 -2.71 0.88 9.77
CA ILE A 43 -2.90 0.94 8.31
C ILE A 43 -3.36 2.34 7.90
N SER A 44 -2.79 2.82 6.79
CA SER A 44 -3.22 4.01 6.08
C SER A 44 -3.57 3.63 4.65
N HIS A 45 -4.85 3.74 4.31
CA HIS A 45 -5.37 3.58 2.97
C HIS A 45 -5.61 4.96 2.33
N GLY A 46 -5.33 5.08 1.04
CA GLY A 46 -5.47 6.31 0.28
C GLY A 46 -6.63 6.27 -0.73
N ILE A 47 -6.97 7.40 -1.33
CA ILE A 47 -8.10 7.51 -2.28
C ILE A 47 -7.60 7.72 -3.72
N TRP A 48 -8.40 7.32 -4.70
CA TRP A 48 -8.10 7.50 -6.12
C TRP A 48 -8.70 8.79 -6.67
N LEU A 49 -7.90 9.57 -7.40
CA LEU A 49 -8.36 10.63 -8.31
C LEU A 49 -8.47 10.09 -9.74
N ASN A 50 -9.26 10.80 -10.55
CA ASN A 50 -9.61 10.45 -11.92
C ASN A 50 -10.49 9.20 -11.97
N ALA A 51 -9.95 8.00 -12.20
CA ALA A 51 -10.77 6.79 -12.22
C ALA A 51 -10.97 6.24 -10.79
N PRO A 52 -12.21 6.21 -10.25
CA PRO A 52 -12.49 5.55 -8.99
C PRO A 52 -12.25 4.04 -9.08
N ASP A 53 -11.97 3.41 -7.94
CA ASP A 53 -11.81 1.95 -7.85
C ASP A 53 -13.16 1.27 -7.72
N TYR A 54 -13.90 1.27 -8.83
CA TYR A 54 -15.18 0.59 -8.96
C TYR A 54 -15.01 -0.89 -9.31
N ASP A 55 -15.97 -1.69 -8.87
CA ASP A 55 -16.19 -3.02 -9.44
C ASP A 55 -16.47 -2.92 -10.96
N ALA A 56 -16.21 -3.99 -11.68
CA ALA A 56 -16.35 -4.02 -13.14
C ALA A 56 -17.77 -3.71 -13.62
N PRO A 57 -18.87 -4.23 -13.02
CA PRO A 57 -20.23 -3.80 -13.36
C PRO A 57 -20.44 -2.29 -13.24
N THR A 58 -20.05 -1.68 -12.12
CA THR A 58 -20.16 -0.24 -11.92
C THR A 58 -19.31 0.54 -12.91
N GLN A 59 -18.10 0.06 -13.22
CA GLN A 59 -17.23 0.65 -14.23
C GLN A 59 -17.83 0.59 -15.64
N LEU A 60 -18.55 -0.49 -15.98
CA LEU A 60 -19.27 -0.62 -17.26
C LEU A 60 -20.45 0.35 -17.37
N LEU A 61 -21.10 0.68 -16.26
CA LEU A 61 -22.24 1.62 -16.23
C LEU A 61 -21.78 3.09 -16.17
N LYS A 62 -20.66 3.36 -15.49
CA LYS A 62 -20.16 4.72 -15.20
C LYS A 62 -18.85 5.02 -15.92
N VAL A 63 -18.81 4.77 -17.23
CA VAL A 63 -17.59 4.83 -18.06
C VAL A 63 -16.88 6.20 -18.01
N ASP A 64 -17.65 7.28 -17.93
CA ASP A 64 -17.14 8.66 -17.95
C ASP A 64 -17.03 9.30 -16.57
N GLU A 65 -17.49 8.63 -15.50
CA GLU A 65 -17.45 9.20 -14.16
C GLU A 65 -16.00 9.33 -13.67
N ARG A 66 -15.65 10.51 -13.17
CA ARG A 66 -14.31 10.81 -12.65
C ARG A 66 -14.39 11.43 -11.27
N ASN A 67 -13.54 10.96 -10.36
CA ASN A 67 -13.29 11.66 -9.11
C ASN A 67 -12.31 12.82 -9.34
N THR A 68 -12.83 14.03 -9.46
CA THR A 68 -12.04 15.25 -9.64
C THR A 68 -11.86 16.05 -8.35
N LEU A 69 -12.53 15.65 -7.27
CA LEU A 69 -12.48 16.35 -5.99
C LEU A 69 -11.30 15.87 -5.15
N LEU A 70 -10.28 16.72 -5.03
CA LEU A 70 -9.21 16.56 -4.06
C LEU A 70 -9.66 17.17 -2.71
N ALA A 71 -10.44 16.41 -1.94
CA ALA A 71 -10.81 16.80 -0.59
C ALA A 71 -9.64 16.54 0.37
N ASP A 72 -9.29 17.52 1.21
CA ASP A 72 -8.34 17.29 2.29
C ASP A 72 -9.01 16.55 3.45
N ILE A 73 -9.20 15.25 3.26
CA ILE A 73 -9.89 14.39 4.20
C ILE A 73 -8.99 13.26 4.68
N THR A 74 -9.02 13.01 5.98
CA THR A 74 -8.53 11.79 6.59
C THR A 74 -9.52 11.45 7.69
N ILE A 75 -9.91 10.18 7.76
CA ILE A 75 -10.86 9.67 8.75
C ILE A 75 -10.38 8.32 9.25
N THR A 76 -10.68 8.01 10.51
CA THR A 76 -10.51 6.66 11.04
C THR A 76 -11.68 5.79 10.59
N VAL A 77 -11.38 4.59 10.09
CA VAL A 77 -12.39 3.54 9.87
C VAL A 77 -12.82 3.01 11.25
N PRO A 78 -14.12 3.09 11.63
CA PRO A 78 -14.57 2.68 12.95
C PRO A 78 -14.27 1.21 13.28
N ALA A 79 -14.11 0.90 14.57
CA ALA A 79 -14.00 -0.48 15.04
C ALA A 79 -15.28 -1.26 14.70
N GLY A 80 -15.14 -2.51 14.25
CA GLY A 80 -16.26 -3.36 13.83
C GLY A 80 -16.82 -3.05 12.44
N VAL A 81 -16.24 -2.09 11.71
CA VAL A 81 -16.65 -1.73 10.35
C VAL A 81 -15.56 -2.15 9.36
N LEU A 82 -15.94 -2.95 8.36
CA LEU A 82 -15.07 -3.33 7.24
C LEU A 82 -15.01 -2.19 6.21
N TYR A 83 -13.97 -2.22 5.37
CA TYR A 83 -13.79 -1.26 4.30
C TYR A 83 -13.22 -1.93 3.05
N PRO A 84 -13.55 -1.46 1.83
CA PRO A 84 -12.89 -1.90 0.61
C PRO A 84 -11.49 -1.27 0.54
N MET A 85 -10.46 -2.10 0.55
CA MET A 85 -9.06 -1.68 0.52
C MET A 85 -8.45 -1.95 -0.85
N CYS A 86 -7.82 -0.93 -1.43
CA CYS A 86 -7.00 -1.07 -2.62
C CYS A 86 -5.52 -1.08 -2.24
N SER A 87 -4.80 -2.13 -2.63
CA SER A 87 -3.40 -2.32 -2.26
C SER A 87 -2.42 -1.40 -2.99
N MET A 88 -2.87 -0.71 -4.04
CA MET A 88 -2.01 0.20 -4.82
C MET A 88 -1.79 1.55 -4.12
N ASN A 89 -2.67 1.95 -3.20
CA ASN A 89 -2.58 3.20 -2.44
C ASN A 89 -2.70 2.91 -0.94
N VAL A 90 -1.75 2.15 -0.39
CA VAL A 90 -1.77 1.72 1.00
C VAL A 90 -0.38 1.76 1.61
N ALA A 91 -0.31 2.02 2.91
CA ALA A 91 0.85 1.79 3.73
C ALA A 91 0.43 1.18 5.08
N PHE A 92 1.28 0.34 5.66
CA PHE A 92 1.01 -0.28 6.95
C PHE A 92 2.26 -0.30 7.83
N ASN A 93 2.04 -0.30 9.14
CA ASN A 93 3.09 -0.46 10.13
C ASN A 93 3.44 -1.94 10.27
N ARG A 94 4.58 -2.34 9.70
CA ARG A 94 5.08 -3.72 9.73
C ARG A 94 5.10 -4.32 11.13
N LYS A 95 5.43 -3.55 12.17
CA LYS A 95 5.51 -4.06 13.56
C LYS A 95 4.13 -4.32 14.14
N LEU A 96 3.15 -3.49 13.80
CA LEU A 96 1.81 -3.56 14.37
C LEU A 96 0.91 -4.58 13.67
N ILE A 97 1.03 -4.74 12.35
CA ILE A 97 0.08 -5.55 11.57
C ILE A 97 0.72 -6.36 10.43
N GLY A 98 2.02 -6.24 10.22
CA GLY A 98 2.71 -6.84 9.07
C GLY A 98 2.43 -8.32 8.81
N PRO A 99 2.45 -9.21 9.84
CA PRO A 99 2.13 -10.63 9.64
C PRO A 99 0.70 -10.86 9.14
N ALA A 100 -0.23 -9.96 9.47
CA ALA A 100 -1.64 -10.03 9.08
C ALA A 100 -1.97 -9.23 7.82
N PHE A 101 -0.96 -8.69 7.12
CA PHE A 101 -1.13 -7.94 5.87
C PHE A 101 -0.57 -8.76 4.69
N MET A 102 -1.30 -9.82 4.34
CA MET A 102 -1.04 -10.64 3.16
C MET A 102 -2.23 -10.51 2.21
N GLN A 103 -1.91 -10.35 0.93
CA GLN A 103 -2.88 -10.42 -0.16
C GLN A 103 -3.51 -11.81 -0.26
N GLY A 104 -4.70 -11.90 -0.84
CA GLY A 104 -5.25 -13.17 -1.31
C GLY A 104 -4.30 -13.90 -2.27
N LEU A 105 -4.60 -15.17 -2.56
CA LEU A 105 -3.82 -15.95 -3.50
C LEU A 105 -4.05 -15.40 -4.92
N MET A 106 -3.03 -14.68 -5.41
CA MET A 106 -2.99 -14.12 -6.75
C MET A 106 -2.38 -15.11 -7.76
N GLY A 107 -2.82 -15.04 -9.02
CA GLY A 107 -2.21 -15.81 -10.11
C GLY A 107 -3.19 -16.23 -11.19
N TYR A 108 -2.67 -16.84 -12.25
CA TYR A 108 -3.50 -17.40 -13.31
C TYR A 108 -4.39 -18.53 -12.76
N GLY A 109 -5.68 -18.51 -13.10
CA GLY A 109 -6.65 -19.52 -12.68
C GLY A 109 -7.16 -19.37 -11.24
N MET A 110 -6.82 -18.28 -10.54
CA MET A 110 -7.42 -18.00 -9.24
C MET A 110 -8.87 -17.51 -9.43
N PRO A 111 -9.87 -18.17 -8.80
CA PRO A 111 -11.28 -17.86 -9.02
C PRO A 111 -11.67 -16.51 -8.43
N TRP A 112 -10.91 -16.00 -7.45
CA TRP A 112 -11.24 -14.81 -6.67
C TRP A 112 -10.34 -13.60 -7.01
N GLY A 113 -10.00 -13.44 -8.29
CA GLY A 113 -9.07 -12.40 -8.73
C GLY A 113 -9.63 -10.98 -8.56
N ARG A 114 -8.74 -10.04 -8.22
CA ARG A 114 -9.06 -8.61 -7.93
C ARG A 114 -9.81 -8.39 -6.62
N TYR A 115 -10.04 -9.42 -5.82
CA TYR A 115 -10.51 -9.31 -4.43
C TYR A 115 -9.41 -9.60 -3.40
N ASP A 116 -8.20 -9.88 -3.89
CA ASP A 116 -7.06 -10.26 -3.08
C ASP A 116 -6.68 -9.18 -2.05
N ASP A 117 -6.81 -7.90 -2.43
CA ASP A 117 -6.55 -6.76 -1.56
C ASP A 117 -7.74 -6.39 -0.69
N MET A 118 -8.96 -6.60 -1.16
CA MET A 118 -10.13 -6.54 -0.27
C MET A 118 -10.02 -7.56 0.86
N PHE A 119 -9.62 -8.80 0.57
CA PHE A 119 -9.34 -9.81 1.59
C PHE A 119 -8.28 -9.32 2.59
N ALA A 120 -7.14 -8.81 2.10
CA ALA A 120 -6.11 -8.25 2.97
C ALA A 120 -6.64 -7.11 3.85
N GLY A 121 -7.50 -6.27 3.29
CA GLY A 121 -8.17 -5.18 3.98
C GLY A 121 -9.06 -5.67 5.11
N TRP A 122 -9.93 -6.65 4.83
CA TRP A 122 -10.86 -7.22 5.82
C TRP A 122 -10.14 -8.01 6.91
N ALA A 123 -9.21 -8.90 6.53
CA ALA A 123 -8.43 -9.70 7.47
C ALA A 123 -7.60 -8.82 8.41
N SER A 124 -6.87 -7.85 7.86
CA SER A 124 -6.07 -6.95 8.68
C SER A 124 -6.94 -5.99 9.52
N LYS A 125 -8.14 -5.63 9.06
CA LYS A 125 -9.08 -4.79 9.83
C LYS A 125 -9.61 -5.49 11.07
N VAL A 126 -10.13 -6.72 10.94
CA VAL A 126 -10.69 -7.46 12.09
C VAL A 126 -9.60 -7.75 13.13
N ILE A 127 -8.37 -8.01 12.68
CA ILE A 127 -7.21 -8.22 13.56
C ILE A 127 -6.78 -6.90 14.22
N ALA A 128 -6.72 -5.80 13.47
CA ALA A 128 -6.42 -4.49 14.02
C ALA A 128 -7.41 -4.10 15.12
N ASP A 129 -8.71 -4.31 14.90
CA ASP A 129 -9.74 -4.01 15.89
C ASP A 129 -9.56 -4.82 17.18
N HIS A 130 -9.30 -6.13 17.06
CA HIS A 130 -9.05 -7.01 18.19
C HIS A 130 -7.81 -6.62 19.00
N LEU A 131 -6.75 -6.20 18.32
CA LEU A 131 -5.50 -5.78 18.96
C LEU A 131 -5.52 -4.32 19.45
N GLY A 132 -6.66 -3.63 19.30
CA GLY A 132 -6.80 -2.23 19.70
C GLY A 132 -5.96 -1.27 18.86
N LEU A 133 -5.93 -1.49 17.55
CA LEU A 133 -5.20 -0.72 16.55
C LEU A 133 -6.17 -0.03 15.59
N GLY A 134 -5.74 1.08 15.00
CA GLY A 134 -6.55 1.87 14.10
C GLY A 134 -6.23 1.72 12.62
N VAL A 135 -7.21 1.99 11.78
CA VAL A 135 -7.06 2.12 10.34
C VAL A 135 -7.55 3.50 9.91
N LYS A 136 -6.76 4.21 9.10
CA LYS A 136 -7.17 5.49 8.49
C LYS A 136 -7.37 5.35 6.99
N THR A 137 -8.35 6.06 6.45
CA THR A 137 -8.58 6.22 5.02
C THR A 137 -8.70 7.71 4.66
N GLY A 138 -8.37 8.09 3.43
CA GLY A 138 -8.36 9.49 2.99
C GLY A 138 -7.10 9.86 2.21
N ALA A 139 -6.43 10.95 2.59
CA ALA A 139 -5.12 11.31 2.07
C ALA A 139 -4.08 10.19 2.33
N PRO A 140 -3.20 9.86 1.37
CA PRO A 140 -2.94 10.58 0.14
C PRO A 140 -3.84 10.14 -1.01
N TYR A 141 -3.98 11.02 -2.00
CA TYR A 141 -4.65 10.71 -3.24
C TYR A 141 -3.64 10.30 -4.31
N ILE A 142 -3.95 9.26 -5.08
CA ILE A 142 -3.18 8.88 -6.28
C ILE A 142 -4.05 9.10 -7.52
N ARG A 143 -3.48 9.73 -8.56
CA ARG A 143 -4.18 9.90 -9.84
C ARG A 143 -4.07 8.62 -10.68
N HIS A 144 -5.20 7.98 -10.93
CA HIS A 144 -5.26 6.75 -11.72
C HIS A 144 -5.70 7.03 -13.16
N ASN A 145 -4.78 6.89 -14.12
CA ASN A 145 -5.07 7.12 -15.54
C ASN A 145 -5.31 5.82 -16.33
N LYS A 146 -5.04 4.64 -15.74
CA LYS A 146 -5.14 3.36 -16.43
C LYS A 146 -6.50 2.72 -16.21
N ALA A 147 -7.39 2.83 -17.20
CA ALA A 147 -8.59 2.00 -17.23
C ALA A 147 -8.24 0.65 -17.89
N SER A 148 -8.10 -0.41 -17.10
CA SER A 148 -8.06 -1.78 -17.63
C SER A 148 -9.39 -2.13 -18.29
N ASN A 149 -9.37 -3.03 -19.28
CA ASN A 149 -10.59 -3.46 -19.98
C ASN A 149 -11.61 -4.03 -18.97
N PRO A 150 -12.81 -3.42 -18.85
CA PRO A 150 -13.77 -3.79 -17.81
C PRO A 150 -14.39 -5.18 -18.02
N PHE A 151 -14.49 -5.67 -19.27
CA PHE A 151 -14.98 -7.03 -19.53
C PHE A 151 -14.00 -8.10 -19.04
N ASN A 152 -12.70 -7.84 -19.17
CA ASN A 152 -11.68 -8.73 -18.62
C ASN A 152 -11.67 -8.71 -17.08
N ASN A 153 -11.96 -7.55 -16.48
CA ASN A 153 -12.11 -7.43 -15.03
C ASN A 153 -13.34 -8.19 -14.55
N LEU A 154 -14.49 -8.04 -15.22
CA LEU A 154 -15.73 -8.75 -14.87
C LEU A 154 -15.54 -10.27 -14.83
N LYS A 155 -14.82 -10.84 -15.81
CA LYS A 155 -14.50 -12.27 -15.82
C LYS A 155 -13.67 -12.72 -14.60
N LYS A 156 -12.79 -11.85 -14.11
CA LYS A 156 -11.94 -12.11 -12.93
C LYS A 156 -12.70 -11.92 -11.63
N GLU A 157 -13.54 -10.90 -11.57
CA GLU A 157 -14.29 -10.50 -10.38
C GLU A 157 -15.58 -11.30 -10.17
N TYR A 158 -16.12 -11.94 -11.22
CA TYR A 158 -17.44 -12.58 -11.21
C TYR A 158 -17.66 -13.44 -9.97
N MET A 159 -16.78 -14.40 -9.66
CA MET A 159 -16.95 -15.24 -8.45
C MET A 159 -16.90 -14.42 -7.16
N GLY A 160 -16.03 -13.40 -7.10
CA GLY A 160 -15.94 -12.49 -5.97
C GLY A 160 -17.26 -11.77 -5.71
N LEU A 161 -17.98 -11.35 -6.76
CA LEU A 161 -19.31 -10.73 -6.63
C LEU A 161 -20.35 -11.69 -6.02
N PHE A 162 -20.26 -13.01 -6.26
CA PHE A 162 -21.15 -13.99 -5.64
C PHE A 162 -20.75 -14.31 -4.19
N TRP A 163 -19.46 -14.47 -3.93
CA TRP A 163 -18.97 -14.89 -2.62
C TRP A 163 -18.88 -13.74 -1.61
N GLN A 164 -18.82 -12.49 -2.06
CA GLN A 164 -18.55 -11.36 -1.17
C GLN A 164 -19.55 -11.24 -0.03
N GLU A 165 -20.83 -11.53 -0.25
CA GLU A 165 -21.86 -11.35 0.79
C GLU A 165 -21.62 -12.34 1.94
N ASP A 166 -21.33 -13.60 1.63
CA ASP A 166 -20.99 -14.64 2.60
C ASP A 166 -19.65 -14.32 3.30
N VAL A 167 -18.64 -13.88 2.54
CA VAL A 167 -17.32 -13.54 3.08
C VAL A 167 -17.35 -12.31 3.99
N ILE A 168 -18.10 -11.26 3.61
CA ILE A 168 -18.29 -10.06 4.43
C ILE A 168 -19.05 -10.40 5.70
N ALA A 169 -20.12 -11.19 5.59
CA ALA A 169 -20.89 -11.66 6.75
C ALA A 169 -20.00 -12.48 7.70
N PHE A 170 -19.13 -13.34 7.18
CA PHE A 170 -18.12 -14.04 7.96
C PHE A 170 -17.20 -13.06 8.72
N PHE A 171 -16.56 -12.12 8.03
CA PHE A 171 -15.62 -11.19 8.65
C PHE A 171 -16.26 -10.29 9.72
N GLN A 172 -17.52 -9.88 9.54
CA GLN A 172 -18.28 -9.13 10.56
C GLN A 172 -18.49 -9.93 11.86
N ASN A 173 -18.52 -11.26 11.76
CA ASN A 173 -18.75 -12.17 12.88
C ASN A 173 -17.48 -12.82 13.44
N VAL A 174 -16.31 -12.58 12.85
CA VAL A 174 -15.03 -13.06 13.40
C VAL A 174 -14.83 -12.56 14.83
N ARG A 175 -14.52 -13.49 15.74
CA ARG A 175 -14.17 -13.21 17.13
C ARG A 175 -12.94 -14.04 17.50
N PHE A 176 -11.84 -13.36 17.80
CA PHE A 176 -10.60 -14.01 18.20
C PHE A 176 -10.62 -14.38 19.68
N SER A 177 -9.80 -15.37 20.04
CA SER A 177 -9.60 -15.72 21.44
C SER A 177 -8.95 -14.57 22.21
N SER A 178 -9.19 -14.50 23.52
CA SER A 178 -8.49 -13.55 24.40
C SER A 178 -6.98 -13.83 24.51
N SER A 179 -6.54 -15.01 24.07
CA SER A 179 -5.13 -15.42 24.04
C SER A 179 -4.40 -14.93 22.79
N ALA A 180 -5.11 -14.64 21.69
CA ALA A 180 -4.55 -14.07 20.48
C ALA A 180 -4.18 -12.60 20.67
N LYS A 181 -2.97 -12.35 21.17
CA LYS A 181 -2.45 -11.00 21.48
C LYS A 181 -1.45 -10.45 20.48
N THR A 182 -1.21 -11.18 19.38
CA THR A 182 -0.25 -10.79 18.33
C THR A 182 -0.88 -10.92 16.96
N PRO A 183 -0.45 -10.14 15.95
CA PRO A 183 -0.97 -10.29 14.60
C PRO A 183 -0.78 -11.70 14.05
N GLN A 184 0.33 -12.36 14.38
CA GLN A 184 0.57 -13.76 14.01
C GLN A 184 -0.48 -14.71 14.58
N ALA A 185 -0.73 -14.62 15.90
CA ALA A 185 -1.71 -15.48 16.57
C ALA A 185 -3.12 -15.27 16.02
N CYS A 186 -3.54 -14.01 15.84
CA CYS A 186 -4.84 -13.70 15.25
C CYS A 186 -4.93 -14.20 13.79
N TYR A 187 -3.85 -14.08 13.00
CA TYR A 187 -3.87 -14.52 11.61
C TYR A 187 -3.96 -16.04 11.47
N LEU A 188 -3.35 -16.80 12.38
CA LEU A 188 -3.49 -18.26 12.44
C LEU A 188 -4.90 -18.69 12.85
N GLU A 189 -5.46 -18.08 13.90
CA GLU A 189 -6.87 -18.32 14.27
C GLU A 189 -7.82 -17.98 13.12
N LEU A 190 -7.56 -16.87 12.40
CA LEU A 190 -8.35 -16.50 11.23
C LEU A 190 -8.26 -17.54 10.11
N ALA A 191 -7.07 -18.12 9.88
CA ALA A 191 -6.88 -19.16 8.88
C ALA A 191 -7.73 -20.40 9.18
N GLU A 192 -7.76 -20.83 10.45
CA GLU A 192 -8.62 -21.93 10.91
C GLU A 192 -10.09 -21.61 10.69
N MET A 193 -10.55 -20.43 11.13
CA MET A 193 -11.94 -19.99 10.93
C MET A 193 -12.33 -19.92 9.45
N ILE A 194 -11.46 -19.42 8.57
CA ILE A 194 -11.69 -19.39 7.12
C ILE A 194 -11.82 -20.81 6.57
N ARG A 195 -10.93 -21.72 6.99
CA ARG A 195 -10.96 -23.12 6.56
C ARG A 195 -12.25 -23.80 6.97
N GLU A 196 -12.74 -23.55 8.17
CA GLU A 196 -13.99 -24.14 8.66
C GLU A 196 -15.24 -23.54 8.01
N ASN A 197 -15.26 -22.22 7.84
CA ASN A 197 -16.49 -21.49 7.53
C ASN A 197 -16.62 -21.09 6.06
N LEU A 198 -15.55 -21.06 5.26
CA LEU A 198 -15.61 -20.60 3.85
C LEU A 198 -15.23 -21.68 2.83
N SER A 199 -14.70 -22.82 3.27
CA SER A 199 -14.30 -23.91 2.34
C SER A 199 -15.47 -24.52 1.57
N TYR A 200 -16.71 -24.38 2.06
CA TYR A 200 -17.91 -24.81 1.33
C TYR A 200 -18.13 -24.02 0.04
N LEU A 201 -17.64 -22.77 -0.04
CA LEU A 201 -17.76 -21.93 -1.22
C LEU A 201 -16.84 -22.43 -2.34
N ASN A 202 -15.59 -22.74 -1.98
CA ASN A 202 -14.57 -23.19 -2.91
C ASN A 202 -13.31 -23.72 -2.20
N GLU A 203 -12.61 -24.67 -2.82
CA GLU A 203 -11.30 -25.17 -2.35
C GLU A 203 -10.25 -24.05 -2.21
N TYR A 204 -10.42 -22.94 -2.94
CA TYR A 204 -9.59 -21.74 -2.78
C TYR A 204 -9.43 -21.33 -1.31
N PHE A 205 -10.50 -21.36 -0.50
CA PHE A 205 -10.43 -20.91 0.90
C PHE A 205 -9.60 -21.85 1.78
N SER A 206 -9.68 -23.18 1.57
CA SER A 206 -8.79 -24.15 2.20
C SER A 206 -7.31 -23.90 1.84
N ARG A 207 -7.06 -23.59 0.57
CA ARG A 207 -5.71 -23.26 0.07
C ARG A 207 -5.21 -21.93 0.63
N LEU A 208 -6.09 -20.93 0.73
CA LEU A 208 -5.79 -19.63 1.31
C LEU A 208 -5.42 -19.78 2.79
N ALA A 209 -6.22 -20.50 3.59
CA ALA A 209 -5.90 -20.79 4.99
C ALA A 209 -4.53 -21.45 5.14
N THR A 210 -4.23 -22.46 4.31
CA THR A 210 -2.91 -23.11 4.30
C THR A 210 -1.80 -22.12 3.94
N ALA A 211 -2.03 -21.22 2.98
CA ALA A 211 -1.07 -20.19 2.61
C ALA A 211 -0.84 -19.17 3.75
N MET A 212 -1.88 -18.84 4.51
CA MET A 212 -1.78 -17.96 5.69
C MET A 212 -0.90 -18.59 6.77
N GLU A 213 -1.04 -19.88 7.03
CA GLU A 213 -0.19 -20.62 7.98
C GLU A 213 1.28 -20.61 7.54
N ILE A 214 1.53 -20.96 6.27
CA ILE A 214 2.88 -20.93 5.68
C ILE A 214 3.47 -19.52 5.74
N TRP A 215 2.67 -18.50 5.45
CA TRP A 215 3.10 -17.10 5.51
C TRP A 215 3.58 -16.73 6.92
N ILE A 216 2.84 -17.10 7.96
CA ILE A 216 3.25 -16.83 9.35
C ILE A 216 4.53 -17.60 9.71
N GLU A 217 4.67 -18.86 9.27
CA GLU A 217 5.90 -19.61 9.44
C GLU A 217 7.09 -18.87 8.81
N GLN A 218 6.98 -18.50 7.53
CA GLN A 218 8.06 -17.80 6.82
C GLN A 218 8.33 -16.42 7.42
N TRP A 219 7.29 -15.71 7.85
CA TRP A 219 7.42 -14.42 8.51
C TRP A 219 8.23 -14.52 9.80
N ASN A 220 7.93 -15.51 10.64
CA ASN A 220 8.65 -15.76 11.89
C ASN A 220 10.11 -16.16 11.64
N ARG A 221 10.35 -17.06 10.70
CA ARG A 221 11.71 -17.45 10.29
C ARG A 221 12.51 -16.24 9.78
N ALA A 222 11.87 -15.33 9.03
CA ALA A 222 12.49 -14.08 8.60
C ALA A 222 12.76 -13.11 9.77
N GLN A 223 11.86 -13.01 10.75
CA GLN A 223 12.06 -12.19 11.95
C GLN A 223 13.19 -12.72 12.85
N ASN A 224 13.32 -14.05 12.96
CA ASN A 224 14.39 -14.72 13.70
C ASN A 224 15.74 -14.68 12.97
N GLY A 225 15.78 -14.17 11.73
CA GLY A 225 17.00 -14.11 10.92
C GLY A 225 17.39 -15.45 10.27
N GLU A 226 16.53 -16.46 10.33
CA GLU A 226 16.73 -17.77 9.69
C GLU A 226 16.59 -17.68 8.16
N ILE A 227 15.72 -16.79 7.68
CA ILE A 227 15.64 -16.43 6.26
C ILE A 227 16.43 -15.15 6.05
N SER A 228 17.68 -15.30 5.61
CA SER A 228 18.47 -14.15 5.17
C SER A 228 18.09 -13.81 3.72
N PHE A 229 17.38 -12.71 3.51
CA PHE A 229 17.30 -12.12 2.17
C PHE A 229 18.65 -11.47 1.86
N ARG A 230 19.52 -12.23 1.18
CA ARG A 230 20.64 -11.65 0.47
C ARG A 230 20.12 -11.28 -0.92
N PRO A 231 19.78 -9.99 -1.19
CA PRO A 231 19.65 -9.56 -2.58
C PRO A 231 20.93 -9.99 -3.31
N SER A 232 20.86 -10.33 -4.60
CA SER A 232 22.03 -10.66 -5.40
C SER A 232 23.06 -9.52 -5.30
N ARG A 233 24.02 -9.67 -4.37
CA ARG A 233 25.09 -8.71 -4.11
C ARG A 233 26.21 -9.03 -5.09
N LYS A 234 26.01 -8.78 -6.39
CA LYS A 234 27.18 -8.56 -7.24
C LYS A 234 27.90 -7.35 -6.65
N LYS A 235 29.18 -7.54 -6.30
CA LYS A 235 30.05 -6.48 -5.77
C LYS A 235 29.97 -5.25 -6.67
N ARG A 236 30.07 -4.07 -6.04
CA ARG A 236 30.36 -2.78 -6.68
C ARG A 236 31.40 -2.99 -7.79
N ARG A 237 30.99 -2.82 -9.05
CA ARG A 237 31.97 -2.65 -10.13
C ARG A 237 32.56 -1.25 -10.00
N ASN A 238 33.84 -1.08 -10.29
CA ASN A 238 34.42 0.25 -10.41
C ASN A 238 33.71 0.98 -11.56
N SER A 239 33.45 2.29 -11.40
CA SER A 239 32.62 3.11 -12.31
C SER A 239 33.09 3.10 -13.77
N VAL A 240 34.36 2.74 -14.01
CA VAL A 240 34.98 2.83 -15.33
C VAL A 240 34.35 1.87 -16.36
N ASP A 241 33.72 0.76 -15.93
CA ASP A 241 33.14 -0.25 -16.84
C ASP A 241 31.76 -0.79 -16.38
N SER A 242 30.97 -0.02 -15.62
CA SER A 242 29.62 -0.48 -15.26
C SER A 242 28.73 -0.45 -16.52
N PRO A 243 28.15 -1.57 -16.97
CA PRO A 243 27.20 -1.54 -18.07
C PRO A 243 25.79 -1.17 -17.57
N TYR A 244 25.63 -0.81 -16.30
CA TYR A 244 24.36 -0.51 -15.66
C TYR A 244 24.42 0.88 -15.02
N ALA A 245 23.42 1.72 -15.29
CA ALA A 245 23.11 2.90 -14.50
C ALA A 245 21.75 2.71 -13.80
N VAL A 246 21.41 3.61 -12.89
CA VAL A 246 20.08 3.69 -12.30
C VAL A 246 19.61 5.13 -12.28
N LEU A 247 18.34 5.34 -12.66
CA LEU A 247 17.72 6.65 -12.74
C LEU A 247 16.43 6.71 -11.91
N THR A 248 16.21 7.83 -11.24
CA THR A 248 14.93 8.18 -10.61
C THR A 248 14.58 9.64 -10.88
N ILE A 249 13.31 10.01 -10.68
CA ILE A 249 12.82 11.37 -10.74
C ILE A 249 12.11 11.70 -9.43
N CYS A 250 12.38 12.86 -8.85
CA CYS A 250 11.80 13.26 -7.57
C CYS A 250 11.50 14.76 -7.52
N ARG A 251 10.59 15.15 -6.63
CA ARG A 251 10.34 16.54 -6.23
C ARG A 251 10.03 16.57 -4.74
N ASN A 252 10.81 17.32 -3.97
CA ASN A 252 10.63 17.49 -2.53
C ASN A 252 10.47 16.15 -1.78
N GLU A 253 11.49 15.29 -1.90
CA GLU A 253 11.50 13.93 -1.35
C GLU A 253 12.52 13.76 -0.21
N PRO A 254 12.40 14.50 0.91
CA PRO A 254 13.41 14.50 1.98
C PRO A 254 13.40 13.19 2.78
N GLY A 255 12.33 12.39 2.64
CA GLY A 255 12.19 11.09 3.29
C GLY A 255 12.62 9.91 2.40
N TYR A 256 12.03 9.77 1.19
CA TYR A 256 12.25 8.59 0.36
C TYR A 256 13.55 8.63 -0.44
N LEU A 257 13.99 9.81 -0.91
CA LEU A 257 15.22 9.91 -1.70
C LEU A 257 16.46 9.43 -0.93
N PRO A 258 16.65 9.77 0.37
CA PRO A 258 17.75 9.20 1.16
C PRO A 258 17.69 7.69 1.32
N ILE A 259 16.49 7.11 1.46
CA ILE A 259 16.31 5.65 1.56
C ILE A 259 16.67 4.98 0.23
N TRP A 260 16.21 5.55 -0.88
CA TRP A 260 16.52 5.10 -2.22
C TRP A 260 18.03 5.16 -2.50
N LEU A 261 18.68 6.30 -2.20
CA LEU A 261 20.13 6.48 -2.32
C LEU A 261 20.91 5.49 -1.45
N LYS A 262 20.52 5.33 -0.18
CA LYS A 262 21.12 4.34 0.73
C LYS A 262 20.99 2.92 0.17
N TYR A 263 19.90 2.62 -0.53
CA TYR A 263 19.71 1.33 -1.18
C TYR A 263 20.67 1.15 -2.36
N TYR A 264 20.65 2.05 -3.33
CA TYR A 264 21.34 1.91 -4.62
C TYR A 264 22.85 2.16 -4.57
N ARG A 265 23.34 3.02 -3.66
CA ARG A 265 24.78 3.23 -3.41
C ARG A 265 25.54 1.96 -2.97
N ARG A 266 24.82 0.90 -2.59
CA ARG A 266 25.41 -0.41 -2.29
C ARG A 266 25.84 -1.18 -3.55
N TYR A 267 25.32 -0.80 -4.71
CA TYR A 267 25.46 -1.54 -5.98
C TYR A 267 26.06 -0.69 -7.09
N PHE A 268 25.76 0.62 -7.12
CA PHE A 268 26.18 1.57 -8.15
C PHE A 268 27.18 2.58 -7.59
N ALA A 269 28.16 3.00 -8.39
CA ALA A 269 28.98 4.17 -8.05
C ALA A 269 28.13 5.45 -8.18
N GLY A 270 28.60 6.54 -7.56
CA GLY A 270 27.87 7.82 -7.62
C GLY A 270 27.64 8.30 -9.05
N ASP A 271 28.64 8.08 -9.92
CA ASP A 271 28.63 8.43 -11.34
C ASP A 271 27.62 7.60 -12.16
N ASP A 272 27.18 6.44 -11.65
CA ASP A 272 26.18 5.59 -12.31
C ASP A 272 24.74 5.85 -11.80
N ILE A 273 24.56 6.79 -10.87
CA ILE A 273 23.26 7.12 -10.25
C ILE A 273 22.80 8.47 -10.75
N TYR A 274 21.59 8.53 -11.30
CA TYR A 274 20.97 9.72 -11.85
C TYR A 274 19.67 10.06 -11.12
N ILE A 275 19.55 11.32 -10.67
CA ILE A 275 18.36 11.89 -10.08
C ILE A 275 17.90 13.01 -10.98
N LEU A 276 16.72 12.87 -11.57
CA LEU A 276 16.03 13.96 -12.24
C LEU A 276 15.28 14.76 -11.17
N ASP A 277 15.79 15.94 -10.84
CA ASP A 277 15.20 16.85 -9.86
C ASP A 277 14.12 17.70 -10.53
N ASN A 278 12.85 17.37 -10.27
CA ASN A 278 11.69 18.11 -10.77
C ASN A 278 11.39 19.32 -9.89
N ASP A 279 12.30 20.29 -9.92
CA ASP A 279 12.20 21.54 -9.18
C ASP A 279 11.98 21.39 -7.67
N SER A 280 12.81 20.58 -7.00
CA SER A 280 12.82 20.57 -5.55
C SER A 280 13.31 21.91 -4.99
N ASP A 281 12.68 22.36 -3.90
CA ASP A 281 12.94 23.60 -3.17
C ASP A 281 13.12 23.37 -1.65
N ASP A 282 12.99 22.14 -1.19
CA ASP A 282 13.10 21.73 0.22
C ASP A 282 14.52 21.29 0.62
N GLY A 283 15.48 21.36 -0.31
CA GLY A 283 16.86 20.92 -0.12
C GLY A 283 17.09 19.40 -0.23
N SER A 284 16.06 18.59 -0.52
CA SER A 284 16.18 17.12 -0.59
C SER A 284 17.18 16.62 -1.66
N THR A 285 17.39 17.40 -2.73
CA THR A 285 18.31 17.09 -3.83
C THR A 285 19.66 17.81 -3.72
N SER A 286 19.90 18.58 -2.65
CA SER A 286 21.11 19.38 -2.48
C SER A 286 22.30 18.56 -1.97
N ASN A 287 23.51 18.90 -2.43
CA ASN A 287 24.79 18.33 -1.96
C ASN A 287 24.89 16.80 -2.06
N LEU A 288 24.27 16.20 -3.08
CA LEU A 288 24.34 14.76 -3.30
C LEU A 288 25.58 14.40 -4.13
N SER A 289 26.33 13.39 -3.68
CA SER A 289 27.47 12.83 -4.42
C SER A 289 27.04 11.85 -5.53
N VAL A 290 26.07 12.25 -6.35
CA VAL A 290 25.53 11.52 -7.51
C VAL A 290 25.14 12.53 -8.59
N ASN A 291 24.79 12.07 -9.80
CA ASN A 291 24.34 12.96 -10.85
C ASN A 291 22.93 13.49 -10.53
N VAL A 292 22.80 14.79 -10.29
CA VAL A 292 21.50 15.46 -10.13
C VAL A 292 21.27 16.36 -11.34
N ILE A 293 20.22 16.08 -12.10
CA ILE A 293 19.86 16.80 -13.31
C ILE A 293 18.54 17.49 -13.07
N ARG A 294 18.52 18.82 -13.15
CA ARG A 294 17.27 19.57 -12.98
C ARG A 294 16.39 19.42 -14.21
N VAL A 295 15.12 19.12 -13.99
CA VAL A 295 14.08 19.01 -15.01
C VAL A 295 12.91 19.89 -14.60
N HIS A 296 12.36 20.65 -15.55
CA HIS A 296 11.29 21.60 -15.27
C HIS A 296 9.98 21.13 -15.90
N SER A 297 8.89 21.23 -15.14
CA SER A 297 7.53 21.05 -15.61
C SER A 297 6.67 22.24 -15.19
N GLU A 298 6.04 22.90 -16.16
CA GLU A 298 5.08 23.99 -15.91
C GLU A 298 3.85 23.50 -15.13
N LYS A 299 3.54 22.20 -15.19
CA LYS A 299 2.43 21.57 -14.48
C LYS A 299 2.97 20.64 -13.39
N TYR A 300 2.37 20.70 -12.20
CA TYR A 300 2.81 19.91 -11.05
C TYR A 300 2.79 18.38 -11.30
N PHE A 301 1.99 17.86 -12.24
CA PHE A 301 1.91 16.44 -12.59
C PHE A 301 1.43 16.23 -14.05
N ASP A 302 2.28 16.56 -15.03
CA ASP A 302 2.03 16.17 -16.42
C ASP A 302 2.62 14.78 -16.69
N HIS A 303 1.75 13.78 -16.88
CA HIS A 303 2.16 12.40 -17.11
C HIS A 303 2.91 12.21 -18.44
N TYR A 304 2.51 12.92 -19.50
CA TYR A 304 3.18 12.82 -20.79
C TYR A 304 4.57 13.43 -20.71
N TRP A 305 4.69 14.57 -20.02
CA TRP A 305 5.98 15.15 -19.71
C TRP A 305 6.82 14.21 -18.85
N LEU A 306 6.27 13.61 -17.79
CA LEU A 306 7.01 12.71 -16.90
C LEU A 306 7.54 11.50 -17.66
N VAL A 307 6.67 10.82 -18.42
CA VAL A 307 7.04 9.65 -19.22
C VAL A 307 8.05 10.05 -20.29
N GLY A 308 7.81 11.13 -21.03
CA GLY A 308 8.72 11.62 -22.05
C GLY A 308 10.09 12.01 -21.48
N THR A 309 10.11 12.68 -20.33
CA THR A 309 11.33 13.09 -19.63
C THR A 309 12.12 11.86 -19.18
N VAL A 310 11.50 10.92 -18.47
CA VAL A 310 12.17 9.69 -18.03
C VAL A 310 12.67 8.89 -19.23
N GLN A 311 11.86 8.70 -20.29
CA GLN A 311 12.28 7.99 -21.50
C GLN A 311 13.46 8.65 -22.22
N ASN A 312 13.44 9.98 -22.35
CA ASN A 312 14.50 10.73 -23.01
C ASN A 312 15.80 10.65 -22.21
N TYR A 313 15.74 10.82 -20.89
CA TYR A 313 16.94 10.70 -20.06
C TYR A 313 17.45 9.26 -19.96
N THR A 314 16.57 8.25 -19.88
CA THR A 314 16.96 6.84 -20.00
C THR A 314 17.70 6.61 -21.32
N ARG A 315 17.21 7.14 -22.45
CA ARG A 315 17.90 7.05 -23.74
C ARG A 315 19.28 7.72 -23.71
N ASN A 316 19.37 8.94 -23.18
CA ASN A 316 20.64 9.67 -23.10
C ASN A 316 21.68 8.91 -22.26
N VAL A 317 21.26 8.30 -21.14
CA VAL A 317 22.16 7.47 -20.32
C VAL A 317 22.55 6.19 -21.07
N LEU A 318 21.66 5.55 -21.82
CA LEU A 318 22.05 4.41 -22.67
C LEU A 318 23.06 4.82 -23.76
N GLU A 319 22.85 5.97 -24.40
CA GLU A 319 23.75 6.53 -25.42
C GLU A 319 25.12 6.94 -24.85
N SER A 320 25.23 7.21 -23.54
CA SER A 320 26.50 7.50 -22.88
C SER A 320 27.36 6.26 -22.58
N GLY A 321 26.97 5.09 -23.10
CA GLY A 321 27.77 3.85 -23.05
C GLY A 321 27.25 2.79 -22.06
N TYR A 322 26.19 3.07 -21.29
CA TYR A 322 25.56 2.06 -20.46
C TYR A 322 24.74 1.09 -21.32
N LYS A 323 24.80 -0.20 -20.98
CA LYS A 323 24.01 -1.24 -21.67
C LYS A 323 22.57 -1.32 -21.12
N TYR A 324 22.38 -0.91 -19.88
CA TYR A 324 21.11 -0.97 -19.15
C TYR A 324 20.99 0.23 -18.21
N VAL A 325 19.76 0.73 -18.03
CA VAL A 325 19.39 1.84 -17.12
C VAL A 325 18.11 1.45 -16.39
#